data_AF-A0A6N9YTX7-F1
#
_entry.id   AF-A0A6N9YTX7-F1
#
_cell.length_a   1.000
_cell.length_b   1.000
_cell.length_c   1.000
_cell.angle_alpha   90.00
_cell.angle_beta   90.00
_cell.angle_gamma   90.00
#
_symmetry.space_group_name_H-M   'P 1'
#
loop_
_entity.id
_entity.type
_entity.pdbx_description
1 polymer ?
#
loop_
_entity_poly.entity_id
_entity_poly.type
_entity_poly.pdbx_seq_one_letter_code
_entity_poly.pdbx_strand_id
1 'polypeptide(L)'
;MNATPEVTFEPTPGSTADGTAGDTPEATPASDDPAVSDQVIAATQAALAGEHACVYGYGVVGAYLSDDAQTAAREDLAAHESQRDLLRGYLSALDAVPEAASPAYALPFTVDDAASARAFAGELEDRLAAVYLDLVASGPGLDLRRMAADALVASALRRRRWTGEVSAFPGLDEREGAPGG
;
A
#
# COMPACT_ATOMS: atom_id res chain seq x y z
N MET A 1 26.94 -12.78 -14.60
CA MET A 1 25.92 -12.45 -15.62
C MET A 1 24.58 -12.84 -15.03
N ASN A 2 23.95 -11.93 -14.29
CA ASN A 2 22.65 -12.18 -13.66
C ASN A 2 21.55 -11.67 -14.59
N ALA A 3 20.65 -12.57 -14.95
CA ALA A 3 19.41 -12.26 -15.64
C ALA A 3 18.35 -11.86 -14.59
N THR A 4 17.75 -10.70 -14.81
CA THR A 4 16.55 -10.19 -14.14
C THR A 4 15.32 -11.00 -14.59
N PRO A 5 14.35 -11.32 -13.73
CA PRO A 5 13.01 -11.64 -14.19
C PRO A 5 12.11 -10.40 -14.11
N GLU A 6 11.78 -9.88 -15.29
CA GLU A 6 10.69 -8.94 -15.56
C GLU A 6 9.39 -9.74 -15.62
N VAL A 7 8.32 -9.30 -14.94
CA VAL A 7 6.98 -9.91 -15.09
C VAL A 7 6.07 -8.88 -15.73
N THR A 8 5.80 -9.11 -17.02
CA THR A 8 4.94 -8.33 -17.91
C THR A 8 3.55 -8.95 -18.00
N PHE A 9 2.51 -8.12 -18.12
CA PHE A 9 1.20 -8.54 -18.65
C PHE A 9 0.65 -7.44 -19.57
N GLU A 10 0.39 -7.76 -20.85
CA GLU A 10 -0.23 -6.86 -21.84
C GLU A 10 -1.43 -7.54 -22.54
N PRO A 11 -2.47 -6.77 -22.92
CA PRO A 11 -3.26 -7.08 -24.10
C PRO A 11 -3.32 -5.93 -25.13
N THR A 12 -3.38 -6.33 -26.41
CA THR A 12 -3.31 -5.51 -27.64
C THR A 12 -4.61 -4.74 -27.95
N PRO A 13 -4.56 -3.52 -28.53
CA PRO A 13 -5.76 -2.75 -28.87
C PRO A 13 -6.36 -3.09 -30.25
N GLY A 14 -7.70 -3.04 -30.34
CA GLY A 14 -8.46 -3.17 -31.58
C GLY A 14 -9.44 -2.00 -31.82
N SER A 15 -9.05 -1.12 -32.75
CA SER A 15 -9.82 -0.40 -33.80
C SER A 15 -11.12 0.43 -33.54
N THR A 16 -10.93 1.77 -33.59
CA THR A 16 -11.49 2.82 -34.50
C THR A 16 -12.99 3.22 -34.62
N ALA A 17 -13.24 4.52 -34.32
CA ALA A 17 -14.13 5.56 -34.94
C ALA A 17 -15.67 5.42 -34.87
N ASP A 18 -16.54 6.46 -34.88
CA ASP A 18 -16.53 7.94 -34.95
C ASP A 18 -17.98 8.40 -34.58
N GLY A 19 -18.20 9.65 -34.14
CA GLY A 19 -19.57 10.20 -34.00
C GLY A 19 -19.69 11.50 -33.21
N THR A 20 -20.12 12.57 -33.87
CA THR A 20 -20.10 13.99 -33.44
C THR A 20 -21.41 14.51 -32.83
N ALA A 21 -21.26 15.41 -31.85
CA ALA A 21 -22.09 16.57 -31.42
C ALA A 21 -23.43 16.41 -30.65
N GLY A 22 -23.53 17.17 -29.54
CA GLY A 22 -24.75 17.94 -29.21
C GLY A 22 -25.15 18.09 -27.73
N ASP A 23 -24.85 19.27 -27.15
CA ASP A 23 -25.69 20.08 -26.24
C ASP A 23 -25.75 19.88 -24.70
N THR A 24 -25.69 21.04 -24.00
CA THR A 24 -26.06 21.40 -22.60
C THR A 24 -25.31 20.80 -21.39
N PRO A 25 -24.80 21.60 -20.42
CA PRO A 25 -24.23 21.07 -19.17
C PRO A 25 -25.35 20.69 -18.20
N GLU A 26 -25.88 19.49 -18.37
CA GLU A 26 -26.64 18.77 -17.36
C GLU A 26 -25.67 18.24 -16.29
N ALA A 27 -26.04 18.30 -15.01
CA ALA A 27 -25.22 17.82 -13.91
C ALA A 27 -24.83 16.35 -14.15
N THR A 28 -23.53 16.09 -14.25
CA THR A 28 -22.98 14.76 -14.54
C THR A 28 -23.51 13.75 -13.52
N PRO A 29 -24.22 12.68 -13.94
CA PRO A 29 -24.50 11.56 -13.04
C PRO A 29 -23.17 10.95 -12.62
N ALA A 30 -23.04 10.62 -11.33
CA ALA A 30 -21.93 9.83 -10.83
C ALA A 30 -21.79 8.59 -11.73
N SER A 31 -20.60 8.40 -12.30
CA SER A 31 -20.39 7.41 -13.36
C SER A 31 -20.64 5.97 -12.84
N ASP A 32 -21.79 5.40 -13.16
CA ASP A 32 -22.09 3.96 -13.07
C ASP A 32 -21.34 3.16 -14.17
N ASP A 33 -20.06 3.48 -14.39
CA ASP A 33 -19.26 2.76 -15.37
C ASP A 33 -18.82 1.41 -14.76
N PRO A 34 -19.27 0.26 -15.29
CA PRO A 34 -18.90 -1.05 -14.76
C PRO A 34 -17.38 -1.26 -14.79
N ALA A 35 -16.67 -0.71 -15.78
CA ALA A 35 -15.22 -0.87 -15.88
C ALA A 35 -14.48 -0.15 -14.74
N VAL A 36 -14.96 1.04 -14.34
CA VAL A 36 -14.41 1.79 -13.20
C VAL A 36 -14.70 1.05 -11.89
N SER A 37 -15.89 0.46 -11.77
CA SER A 37 -16.28 -0.32 -10.59
C SER A 37 -15.40 -1.56 -10.41
N ASP A 38 -15.15 -2.30 -11.49
CA ASP A 38 -14.26 -3.48 -11.48
C ASP A 38 -12.82 -3.08 -11.11
N GLN A 39 -12.32 -1.95 -11.62
CA GLN A 39 -11.00 -1.43 -11.28
C GLN A 39 -10.88 -1.07 -9.79
N VAL A 40 -11.91 -0.42 -9.22
CA VAL A 40 -11.97 -0.08 -7.80
C VAL A 40 -12.01 -1.34 -6.94
N ILE A 41 -12.83 -2.33 -7.30
CA ILE A 41 -12.90 -3.63 -6.60
C ILE A 41 -11.53 -4.32 -6.62
N ALA A 42 -10.88 -4.41 -7.78
CA ALA A 42 -9.58 -5.06 -7.91
C ALA A 42 -8.50 -4.38 -7.06
N ALA A 43 -8.43 -3.04 -7.09
CA ALA A 43 -7.48 -2.30 -6.26
C ALA A 43 -7.77 -2.43 -4.76
N THR A 44 -9.04 -2.51 -4.36
CA THR A 44 -9.44 -2.68 -2.97
C THR A 44 -9.12 -4.09 -2.47
N GLN A 45 -9.27 -5.13 -3.30
CA GLN A 45 -8.82 -6.50 -3.00
C GLN A 45 -7.30 -6.57 -2.86
N ALA A 46 -6.56 -5.89 -3.74
CA ALA A 46 -5.10 -5.81 -3.62
C ALA A 46 -4.68 -5.19 -2.28
N ALA A 47 -5.32 -4.07 -1.87
CA ALA A 47 -5.08 -3.46 -0.57
C ALA A 47 -5.44 -4.41 0.59
N LEU A 48 -6.55 -5.14 0.49
CA LEU A 48 -6.95 -6.13 1.49
C LEU A 48 -5.93 -7.27 1.61
N ALA A 49 -5.39 -7.76 0.49
CA ALA A 49 -4.34 -8.77 0.48
C ALA A 49 -3.05 -8.24 1.14
N GLY A 50 -2.69 -6.98 0.88
CA GLY A 50 -1.60 -6.29 1.56
C GLY A 50 -1.80 -6.22 3.08
N GLU A 51 -2.99 -5.82 3.54
CA GLU A 51 -3.31 -5.76 4.96
C GLU A 51 -3.28 -7.14 5.63
N HIS A 52 -3.75 -8.20 4.97
CA HIS A 52 -3.60 -9.55 5.50
C HIS A 52 -2.13 -9.95 5.69
N ALA A 53 -1.27 -9.60 4.74
CA ALA A 53 0.16 -9.85 4.85
C ALA A 53 0.80 -9.03 5.99
N CYS A 54 0.39 -7.77 6.18
CA CYS A 54 0.85 -6.94 7.30
C CYS A 54 0.39 -7.48 8.66
N VAL A 55 -0.87 -7.90 8.80
CA VAL A 55 -1.38 -8.52 10.05
C VAL A 55 -0.57 -9.76 10.41
N TYR A 56 -0.30 -10.66 9.45
CA TYR A 56 0.56 -11.81 9.67
C TYR A 56 1.99 -11.39 10.01
N GLY A 57 2.56 -10.47 9.23
CA GLY A 57 3.94 -10.01 9.35
C GLY A 57 4.24 -9.33 10.68
N TYR A 58 3.35 -8.47 11.18
CA TYR A 58 3.50 -7.83 12.48
C TYR A 58 3.40 -8.80 13.65
N GLY A 59 2.71 -9.94 13.49
CA GLY A 59 2.79 -11.06 14.43
C GLY A 59 4.22 -11.63 14.53
N VAL A 60 4.92 -11.77 13.40
CA VAL A 60 6.33 -12.20 13.36
C VAL A 60 7.25 -11.11 13.93
N VAL A 61 7.07 -9.85 13.53
CA VAL A 61 7.86 -8.72 14.03
C VAL A 61 7.80 -8.63 15.55
N GLY A 62 6.61 -8.65 16.13
CA GLY A 62 6.41 -8.56 17.58
C GLY A 62 7.04 -9.71 18.38
N ALA A 63 7.26 -10.86 17.76
CA ALA A 63 7.90 -12.02 18.41
C ALA A 63 9.41 -11.83 18.64
N TYR A 64 10.07 -10.98 17.84
CA TYR A 64 11.52 -10.71 17.92
C TYR A 64 11.86 -9.38 18.61
N LEU A 65 10.87 -8.63 19.06
CA LEU A 65 11.04 -7.34 19.74
C LEU A 65 10.70 -7.43 21.23
N SER A 66 11.25 -6.50 22.02
CA SER A 66 10.96 -6.33 23.46
C SER A 66 10.53 -4.90 23.79
N ASP A 67 9.97 -4.73 25.00
CA ASP A 67 9.70 -3.43 25.63
C ASP A 67 8.89 -2.47 24.74
N ASP A 68 9.35 -1.23 24.59
CA ASP A 68 8.69 -0.20 23.80
C ASP A 68 8.54 -0.59 22.33
N ALA A 69 9.54 -1.29 21.77
CA ALA A 69 9.48 -1.74 20.38
C ALA A 69 8.41 -2.83 20.17
N GLN A 70 8.25 -3.74 21.13
CA GLN A 70 7.15 -4.72 21.09
C GLN A 70 5.78 -4.03 21.24
N THR A 71 5.70 -2.99 22.09
CA THR A 71 4.47 -2.21 22.25
C THR A 71 4.09 -1.50 20.95
N ALA A 72 5.03 -0.84 20.29
CA ALA A 72 4.82 -0.22 18.98
C ALA A 72 4.37 -1.23 17.90
N ALA A 73 4.94 -2.43 17.87
CA ALA A 73 4.52 -3.48 16.94
C ALA A 73 3.07 -3.96 17.18
N ARG A 74 2.61 -3.99 18.44
CA ARG A 74 1.22 -4.34 18.77
C ARG A 74 0.24 -3.24 18.38
N GLU A 75 0.61 -1.98 18.58
CA GLU A 75 -0.17 -0.83 18.11
C GLU A 75 -0.30 -0.85 16.59
N ASP A 76 0.79 -1.21 15.90
CA ASP A 76 0.77 -1.31 14.45
C ASP A 76 -0.13 -2.44 13.96
N LEU A 77 0.00 -3.62 14.56
CA LEU A 77 -0.87 -4.76 14.30
C LEU A 77 -2.35 -4.38 14.43
N ALA A 78 -2.73 -3.73 15.54
CA ALA A 78 -4.11 -3.33 15.77
C ALA A 78 -4.63 -2.36 14.71
N ALA A 79 -3.79 -1.45 14.22
CA ALA A 79 -4.17 -0.55 13.14
C ALA A 79 -4.36 -1.30 11.80
N HIS A 80 -3.50 -2.27 11.47
CA HIS A 80 -3.69 -3.09 10.28
C HIS A 80 -4.95 -3.95 10.36
N GLU A 81 -5.29 -4.48 11.55
CA GLU A 81 -6.56 -5.19 11.75
C GLU A 81 -7.77 -4.29 11.52
N SER A 82 -7.74 -3.07 12.07
CA SER A 82 -8.80 -2.06 11.84
C SER A 82 -8.91 -1.72 10.35
N GLN A 83 -7.78 -1.54 9.68
CA GLN A 83 -7.73 -1.15 8.27
C GLN A 83 -8.22 -2.28 7.34
N ARG A 84 -7.81 -3.53 7.61
CA ARG A 84 -8.35 -4.72 6.97
C ARG A 84 -9.88 -4.76 7.07
N ASP A 85 -10.42 -4.52 8.26
CA ASP A 85 -11.85 -4.62 8.49
C ASP A 85 -12.62 -3.48 7.78
N LEU A 86 -12.03 -2.28 7.66
CA LEU A 86 -12.56 -1.21 6.82
C LEU A 86 -12.62 -1.61 5.34
N LEU A 87 -11.54 -2.17 4.78
CA LEU A 87 -11.50 -2.60 3.37
C LEU A 87 -12.52 -3.70 3.09
N ARG A 88 -12.69 -4.66 4.02
CA ARG A 88 -13.74 -5.69 3.92
C ARG A 88 -15.14 -5.08 3.90
N GLY A 89 -15.36 -4.03 4.70
CA GLY A 89 -16.60 -3.25 4.68
C GLY A 89 -16.85 -2.56 3.34
N TYR A 90 -15.83 -1.93 2.76
CA TYR A 90 -15.92 -1.30 1.44
C TYR A 90 -16.25 -2.30 0.34
N LEU A 91 -15.57 -3.44 0.29
CA LEU A 91 -15.85 -4.50 -0.69
C LEU A 91 -17.28 -5.01 -0.56
N SER A 92 -17.74 -5.25 0.68
CA SER A 92 -19.12 -5.69 0.93
C SER A 92 -20.15 -4.64 0.50
N ALA A 93 -19.84 -3.34 0.65
CA ALA A 93 -20.70 -2.25 0.19
C ALA A 93 -20.74 -2.10 -1.34
N LEU A 94 -19.75 -2.65 -2.04
CA LEU A 94 -19.70 -2.77 -3.50
C LEU A 94 -20.27 -4.11 -4.01
N ASP A 95 -20.97 -4.87 -3.16
CA ASP A 95 -21.47 -6.23 -3.43
C ASP A 95 -20.37 -7.24 -3.85
N ALA A 96 -19.10 -6.93 -3.54
CA ALA A 96 -17.96 -7.81 -3.76
C ALA A 96 -17.69 -8.68 -2.51
N VAL A 97 -17.25 -9.91 -2.73
CA VAL A 97 -16.87 -10.83 -1.63
C VAL A 97 -15.42 -10.55 -1.23
N PRO A 98 -15.12 -10.13 0.01
CA PRO A 98 -13.74 -9.91 0.44
C PRO A 98 -12.95 -11.22 0.44
N GLU A 99 -11.76 -11.21 -0.15
CA GLU A 99 -10.90 -12.38 -0.16
C GLU A 99 -10.45 -12.75 1.27
N ALA A 100 -10.36 -14.04 1.57
CA ALA A 100 -9.89 -14.51 2.86
C ALA A 100 -8.37 -14.43 2.95
N ALA A 101 -7.83 -14.22 4.16
CA ALA A 101 -6.40 -14.28 4.40
C ALA A 101 -5.83 -15.68 4.04
N SER A 102 -4.67 -15.71 3.40
CA SER A 102 -3.88 -16.93 3.23
C SER A 102 -3.48 -17.51 4.61
N PRO A 103 -3.41 -18.83 4.77
CA PRO A 103 -2.93 -19.45 6.01
C PRO A 103 -1.44 -19.18 6.29
N ALA A 104 -0.67 -18.77 5.29
CA ALA A 104 0.74 -18.44 5.41
C ALA A 104 1.19 -17.42 4.34
N TYR A 105 2.22 -16.64 4.67
CA TYR A 105 2.86 -15.68 3.77
C TYR A 105 4.36 -15.92 3.71
N ALA A 106 4.93 -15.77 2.51
CA ALA A 106 6.36 -15.88 2.31
C ALA A 106 7.07 -14.64 2.88
N LEU A 107 8.11 -14.86 3.68
CA LEU A 107 8.96 -13.78 4.15
C LEU A 107 10.00 -13.44 3.07
N PRO A 108 10.25 -12.15 2.82
CA PRO A 108 11.20 -11.71 1.78
C PRO A 108 12.66 -12.04 2.12
N PHE A 109 12.94 -12.24 3.41
CA PHE A 109 14.22 -12.68 3.96
C PHE A 109 13.98 -13.33 5.33
N THR A 110 14.99 -14.00 5.86
CA THR A 110 14.94 -14.60 7.19
C THR A 110 14.84 -13.52 8.27
N VAL A 111 13.90 -13.68 9.20
CA VAL A 111 13.74 -12.83 10.38
C VAL A 111 14.05 -13.68 11.61
N ASP A 112 15.18 -13.44 12.25
CA ASP A 112 15.71 -14.24 13.37
C ASP A 112 16.21 -13.39 14.56
N ASP A 113 16.19 -12.06 14.42
CA ASP A 113 16.58 -11.12 15.46
C ASP A 113 15.81 -9.80 15.40
N ALA A 114 16.07 -8.92 16.37
CA ALA A 114 15.40 -7.63 16.45
C ALA A 114 15.77 -6.65 15.31
N ALA A 115 16.89 -6.84 14.62
CA ALA A 115 17.30 -5.96 13.52
C ALA A 115 16.59 -6.36 12.23
N SER A 116 16.62 -7.64 11.88
CA SER A 116 15.87 -8.24 10.78
C SER A 116 14.36 -8.04 10.95
N ALA A 117 13.82 -8.07 12.16
CA ALA A 117 12.41 -7.78 12.42
C ALA A 117 12.02 -6.33 12.09
N ARG A 118 12.87 -5.36 12.44
CA ARG A 118 12.64 -3.94 12.09
C ARG A 118 12.75 -3.69 10.59
N ALA A 119 13.74 -4.31 9.94
CA ALA A 119 13.87 -4.27 8.49
C ALA A 119 12.62 -4.88 7.81
N PHE A 120 12.11 -5.98 8.35
CA PHE A 120 10.91 -6.63 7.81
C PHE A 120 9.66 -5.77 7.98
N ALA A 121 9.48 -5.12 9.12
CA ALA A 121 8.41 -4.13 9.30
C ALA A 121 8.51 -2.99 8.27
N GLY A 122 9.73 -2.49 7.99
CA GLY A 122 9.96 -1.51 6.93
C GLY A 122 9.50 -1.99 5.55
N GLU A 123 9.85 -3.22 5.16
CA GLU A 123 9.47 -3.81 3.87
C GLU A 123 7.96 -4.02 3.74
N LEU A 124 7.28 -4.43 4.82
CA LEU A 124 5.82 -4.57 4.84
C LEU A 124 5.14 -3.24 4.55
N GLU A 125 5.56 -2.18 5.24
CA GLU A 125 4.98 -0.85 5.10
C GLU A 125 5.27 -0.21 3.73
N ASP A 126 6.46 -0.46 3.16
CA ASP A 126 6.81 0.03 1.82
C ASP A 126 5.93 -0.60 0.73
N ARG A 127 5.72 -1.92 0.81
CA ARG A 127 4.82 -2.63 -0.11
C ARG A 127 3.37 -2.19 0.05
N LEU A 128 2.92 -2.03 1.30
CA LEU A 128 1.56 -1.60 1.59
C LEU A 128 1.29 -0.18 1.07
N ALA A 129 2.27 0.72 1.19
CA ALA A 129 2.22 2.05 0.60
C ALA A 129 2.01 2.00 -0.92
N ALA A 130 2.76 1.16 -1.64
CA ALA A 130 2.58 1.02 -3.10
C ALA A 130 1.15 0.61 -3.48
N VAL A 131 0.57 -0.36 -2.76
CA VAL A 131 -0.79 -0.83 -3.03
C VAL A 131 -1.85 0.23 -2.69
N TYR A 132 -1.64 1.01 -1.62
CA TYR A 132 -2.54 2.14 -1.33
C TYR A 132 -2.44 3.27 -2.36
N LEU A 133 -1.26 3.49 -2.94
CA LEU A 133 -1.11 4.44 -4.05
C LEU A 133 -1.91 4.00 -5.28
N ASP A 134 -1.90 2.70 -5.60
CA ASP A 134 -2.74 2.15 -6.68
C ASP A 134 -4.24 2.31 -6.37
N LEU A 135 -4.65 2.10 -5.11
CA LEU A 135 -6.05 2.32 -4.69
C LEU A 135 -6.48 3.78 -4.81
N VAL A 136 -5.61 4.74 -4.47
CA VAL A 136 -5.86 6.19 -4.69
C VAL A 136 -6.12 6.48 -6.17
N ALA A 137 -5.43 5.79 -7.07
CA ALA A 137 -5.53 5.97 -8.52
C ALA A 137 -6.71 5.23 -9.17
N SER A 138 -7.35 4.30 -8.47
CA SER A 138 -8.31 3.33 -9.05
C SER A 138 -9.66 3.89 -9.51
N GLY A 139 -10.14 5.01 -8.95
CA GLY A 139 -11.47 5.54 -9.30
C GLY A 139 -11.84 6.85 -8.61
N PRO A 140 -12.98 7.47 -8.96
CA PRO A 140 -13.34 8.83 -8.56
C PRO A 140 -13.90 8.96 -7.13
N GLY A 141 -14.15 7.85 -6.42
CA GLY A 141 -14.74 7.86 -5.08
C GLY A 141 -13.89 8.61 -4.06
N LEU A 142 -14.34 9.80 -3.65
CA LEU A 142 -13.55 10.71 -2.82
C LEU A 142 -13.23 10.13 -1.43
N ASP A 143 -14.18 9.44 -0.81
CA ASP A 143 -14.01 8.87 0.54
C ASP A 143 -13.00 7.72 0.55
N LEU A 144 -13.13 6.79 -0.41
CA LEU A 144 -12.18 5.68 -0.58
C LEU A 144 -10.78 6.20 -0.93
N ARG A 145 -10.69 7.18 -1.83
CA ARG A 145 -9.42 7.81 -2.21
C ARG A 145 -8.76 8.49 -1.01
N ARG A 146 -9.52 9.22 -0.20
CA ARG A 146 -9.00 9.89 1.00
C ARG A 146 -8.53 8.86 2.04
N MET A 147 -9.34 7.84 2.29
CA MET A 147 -8.96 6.75 3.20
C MET A 147 -7.65 6.07 2.74
N ALA A 148 -7.54 5.77 1.44
CA ALA A 148 -6.33 5.17 0.87
C ALA A 148 -5.12 6.10 0.97
N ALA A 149 -5.29 7.41 0.76
CA ALA A 149 -4.21 8.39 0.93
C ALA A 149 -3.76 8.52 2.39
N ASP A 150 -4.69 8.49 3.35
CA ASP A 150 -4.37 8.53 4.78
C ASP A 150 -3.61 7.25 5.18
N ALA A 151 -4.02 6.08 4.68
CA ALA A 151 -3.33 4.81 4.91
C ALA A 151 -1.93 4.78 4.26
N LEU A 152 -1.78 5.28 3.04
CA LEU A 152 -0.49 5.47 2.37
C LEU A 152 0.48 6.30 3.23
N VAL A 153 0.02 7.43 3.74
CA VAL A 153 0.84 8.31 4.61
C VAL A 153 1.20 7.59 5.91
N ALA A 154 0.24 6.90 6.54
CA ALA A 154 0.48 6.14 7.75
C ALA A 154 1.55 5.06 7.55
N SER A 155 1.48 4.27 6.47
CA SER A 155 2.48 3.27 6.12
C SER A 155 3.86 3.88 5.90
N ALA A 156 3.95 4.99 5.14
CA ALA A 156 5.22 5.67 4.93
C ALA A 156 5.86 6.16 6.25
N LEU A 157 5.06 6.68 7.19
CA LEU A 157 5.54 7.10 8.50
C LEU A 157 6.00 5.91 9.35
N ARG A 158 5.28 4.78 9.33
CA ARG A 158 5.68 3.55 10.02
C ARG A 158 6.98 2.97 9.46
N ARG A 159 7.11 2.90 8.13
CA ARG A 159 8.37 2.51 7.46
C ARG A 159 9.54 3.31 8.01
N ARG A 160 9.41 4.64 8.06
CA ARG A 160 10.47 5.52 8.58
C ARG A 160 10.76 5.26 10.05
N ARG A 161 9.74 5.08 10.88
CA ARG A 161 9.91 4.78 12.30
C ARG A 161 10.69 3.47 12.52
N TRP A 162 10.39 2.44 11.73
CA TRP A 162 11.02 1.12 11.89
C TRP A 162 12.44 1.06 11.36
N THR A 163 12.71 1.72 10.24
CA THR A 163 14.03 1.69 9.57
C THR A 163 14.99 2.76 10.10
N GLY A 164 14.48 3.82 10.73
CA GLY A 164 15.30 4.94 11.19
C GLY A 164 15.95 5.75 10.05
N GLU A 165 15.58 5.50 8.80
CA GLU A 165 16.16 6.19 7.63
C GLU A 165 15.68 7.65 7.56
N VAL A 166 16.55 8.54 8.01
CA VAL A 166 16.54 9.96 7.65
C VAL A 166 17.62 10.15 6.60
N SER A 167 17.24 10.39 5.34
CA SER A 167 18.20 10.88 4.36
C SER A 167 18.74 12.21 4.88
N ALA A 168 20.06 12.36 4.96
CA ALA A 168 20.65 13.68 5.11
C ALA A 168 20.08 14.60 4.02
N PHE A 169 19.77 15.85 4.38
CA PHE A 169 19.29 16.82 3.40
C PHE A 169 20.30 16.92 2.26
N PRO A 170 19.87 16.86 0.99
CA PRO A 170 20.76 17.09 -0.14
C PRO A 170 21.55 18.39 0.06
N GLY A 171 22.88 18.30 0.09
CA GLY A 171 23.79 19.45 0.28
C GLY A 171 24.34 19.66 1.71
N LEU A 172 24.08 18.78 2.68
CA LEU A 172 24.73 18.85 4.00
C LEU A 172 26.09 18.15 4.05
N ASP A 173 26.27 17.06 3.30
CA ASP A 173 27.56 16.34 3.22
C ASP A 173 28.66 17.20 2.55
N GLU A 174 28.28 18.24 1.80
CA GLU A 174 29.21 19.14 1.11
C GLU A 174 29.85 20.20 2.03
N ARG A 175 29.27 20.50 3.21
CA ARG A 175 29.81 21.53 4.12
C ARG A 175 30.76 21.00 5.18
N GLU A 176 30.82 19.69 5.41
CA GLU A 176 31.73 19.10 6.39
C GLU A 176 33.16 18.90 5.82
N GLY A 177 33.34 19.14 4.52
CA GLY A 177 34.60 18.99 3.80
C GLY A 177 35.40 20.26 3.51
N ALA A 178 35.02 21.44 3.99
CA ALA A 178 35.79 22.67 3.78
C ALA A 178 36.77 22.92 4.95
N PRO A 179 38.07 22.59 4.84
CA PRO A 179 39.06 23.13 5.76
C PRO A 179 39.12 24.65 5.57
N GLY A 180 38.88 25.38 6.66
CA GLY A 180 39.05 26.83 6.68
C GLY A 180 40.49 27.21 6.32
N GLY A 181 40.64 28.00 5.26
CA GLY A 181 41.85 28.73 4.90
C GLY A 181 41.59 30.22 4.99
#